data_AF-A0A957YT81-F1
#
_entry.id   AF-A0A957YT81-F1
#
_cell.length_a   1.000
_cell.length_b   1.000
_cell.length_c   1.000
_cell.angle_alpha   90.00
_cell.angle_beta   90.00
_cell.angle_gamma   90.00
#
_symmetry.space_group_name_H-M   'P 1'
#
loop_
_entity.id
_entity.type
_entity.pdbx_description
1 polymer ?
#
loop_
_entity_poly.entity_id
_entity_poly.type
_entity_poly.pdbx_seq_one_letter_code
_entity_poly.pdbx_strand_id
1 'polypeptide(L)'
;AWAAGGMALCNVRLGAWHRAIERAETGLGHLQGKDDAIGRARCYVAIALARLQLEEYQLAFNAAEYAASFIRDARPTNYAALECYAWVAELYLALWQRSLSSSDAARQDVLPPLRDESKQLLTSKQLQTRAHTAYKALDKYAHVFPIGQPSAILLQGTYAWLNGRQADAFAAWEECIAVATTLEMPYEMGCAHRQLALYLPATDPHRAYHHERAEAIFATLNVVHDLPHTKN
;
A
#
# COMPACT_ATOMS: atom_id res chain seq x y z
N ALA A 1 -19.17 -3.35 13.63
CA ALA A 1 -17.82 -3.84 13.26
C ALA A 1 -17.48 -3.52 11.81
N TRP A 2 -18.22 -4.06 10.83
CA TRP A 2 -17.97 -3.83 9.39
C TRP A 2 -17.87 -2.33 9.00
N ALA A 3 -18.80 -1.50 9.46
CA ALA A 3 -18.78 -0.05 9.23
C ALA A 3 -17.58 0.66 9.89
N ALA A 4 -17.11 0.20 11.05
CA ALA A 4 -15.99 0.81 11.77
C ALA A 4 -14.66 0.60 11.02
N GLY A 5 -14.44 -0.60 10.49
CA GLY A 5 -13.30 -0.89 9.63
C GLY A 5 -13.30 -0.06 8.35
N GLY A 6 -14.45 0.01 7.66
CA GLY A 6 -14.60 0.85 6.45
C GLY A 6 -14.34 2.34 6.72
N MET A 7 -14.92 2.89 7.78
CA MET A 7 -14.70 4.30 8.16
C MET A 7 -13.25 4.58 8.55
N ALA A 8 -12.57 3.63 9.23
CA ALA A 8 -11.16 3.79 9.58
C ALA A 8 -10.30 3.96 8.32
N LEU A 9 -10.61 3.22 7.26
CA LEU A 9 -9.90 3.28 5.99
C LEU A 9 -10.17 4.57 5.22
N CYS A 10 -11.41 5.05 5.22
CA CYS A 10 -11.73 6.37 4.70
C CYS A 10 -10.93 7.45 5.45
N ASN A 11 -10.83 7.36 6.78
CA ASN A 11 -10.05 8.29 7.59
C ASN A 11 -8.55 8.26 7.25
N VAL A 12 -7.98 7.11 6.88
CA VAL A 12 -6.59 7.02 6.39
C VAL A 12 -6.41 7.89 5.14
N ARG A 13 -7.27 7.72 4.12
CA ARG A 13 -7.21 8.47 2.86
C ARG A 13 -7.48 9.97 3.03
N LEU A 14 -8.25 10.34 4.06
CA LEU A 14 -8.52 11.73 4.43
C LEU A 14 -7.43 12.36 5.32
N GLY A 15 -6.35 11.64 5.65
CA GLY A 15 -5.28 12.16 6.52
C GLY A 15 -5.61 12.16 8.02
N ALA A 16 -6.76 11.63 8.43
CA ALA A 16 -7.20 11.61 9.82
C ALA A 16 -6.64 10.39 10.57
N TRP A 17 -5.31 10.23 10.61
CA TRP A 17 -4.63 9.01 11.04
C TRP A 17 -4.92 8.59 12.50
N HIS A 18 -4.88 9.51 13.45
CA HIS A 18 -5.23 9.19 14.85
C HIS A 18 -6.69 8.71 14.97
N ARG A 19 -7.62 9.35 14.25
CA ARG A 19 -9.03 8.93 14.20
C ARG A 19 -9.21 7.59 13.50
N ALA A 20 -8.38 7.28 12.50
CA ALA A 20 -8.37 5.98 11.84
C ALA A 20 -7.99 4.87 12.83
N ILE A 21 -6.95 5.09 13.64
CA ILE A 21 -6.50 4.14 14.67
C ILE A 21 -7.61 3.91 15.71
N GLU A 22 -8.15 4.98 16.30
CA GLU A 22 -9.22 4.89 17.31
C GLU A 22 -10.45 4.11 16.79
N ARG A 23 -10.87 4.40 15.54
CA ARG A 23 -12.00 3.72 14.90
C ARG A 23 -11.71 2.25 14.63
N ALA A 24 -10.51 1.93 14.18
CA ALA A 24 -10.10 0.55 13.92
C ALA A 24 -9.99 -0.27 15.21
N GLU A 25 -9.46 0.31 16.30
CA GLU A 25 -9.39 -0.33 17.62
C GLU A 25 -10.79 -0.58 18.20
N THR A 26 -11.70 0.39 18.09
CA THR A 26 -13.12 0.21 18.42
C THR A 26 -13.74 -0.92 17.59
N GLY A 27 -13.41 -0.98 16.30
CA GLY A 27 -13.83 -2.05 15.39
C GLY A 27 -13.36 -3.43 15.85
N LEU A 28 -12.10 -3.55 16.25
CA LEU A 28 -11.51 -4.79 16.78
C LEU A 28 -12.20 -5.23 18.08
N GLY A 29 -12.51 -4.29 18.99
CA GLY A 29 -13.27 -4.60 20.20
C GLY A 29 -14.64 -5.22 19.91
N HIS A 30 -15.34 -4.74 18.88
CA HIS A 30 -16.63 -5.32 18.45
C HIS A 30 -16.52 -6.68 17.72
N LEU A 31 -15.32 -7.04 17.28
CA LEU A 31 -15.00 -8.29 16.59
C LEU A 31 -14.42 -9.36 17.53
N GLN A 32 -14.19 -9.01 18.80
CA GLN A 32 -13.70 -9.96 19.79
C GLN A 32 -14.69 -11.12 19.97
N GLY A 33 -14.19 -12.35 19.88
CA GLY A 33 -15.00 -13.57 19.99
C GLY A 33 -15.83 -13.93 18.75
N LYS A 34 -15.76 -13.17 17.66
CA LYS A 34 -16.49 -13.45 16.40
C LYS A 34 -15.56 -14.05 15.36
N ASP A 35 -16.05 -14.96 14.52
CA ASP A 35 -15.27 -15.47 13.40
C ASP A 35 -15.39 -14.58 12.14
N ASP A 36 -14.77 -13.40 12.19
CA ASP A 36 -14.72 -12.46 11.07
C ASP A 36 -13.27 -12.05 10.79
N ALA A 37 -12.56 -12.91 10.04
CA ALA A 37 -11.16 -12.71 9.67
C ALA A 37 -10.97 -11.46 8.80
N ILE A 38 -11.88 -11.20 7.85
CA ILE A 38 -11.77 -10.06 6.92
C ILE A 38 -12.03 -8.74 7.66
N GLY A 39 -13.03 -8.69 8.54
CA GLY A 39 -13.27 -7.53 9.39
C GLY A 39 -12.07 -7.18 10.27
N ARG A 40 -11.40 -8.19 10.83
CA ARG A 40 -10.15 -8.00 11.59
C ARG A 40 -9.02 -7.50 10.70
N ALA A 41 -8.84 -8.13 9.53
CA ALA A 41 -7.82 -7.73 8.57
C ALA A 41 -7.96 -6.24 8.20
N ARG A 42 -9.17 -5.78 7.87
CA ARG A 42 -9.41 -4.35 7.56
C ARG A 42 -9.01 -3.42 8.69
N CYS A 43 -9.36 -3.75 9.94
CA CYS A 43 -9.00 -2.91 11.07
C CYS A 43 -7.48 -2.84 11.28
N TYR A 44 -6.79 -3.99 11.21
CA TYR A 44 -5.33 -4.03 11.33
C TYR A 44 -4.62 -3.30 10.19
N VAL A 45 -5.13 -3.38 8.96
CA VAL A 45 -4.60 -2.61 7.83
C VAL A 45 -4.77 -1.11 8.04
N ALA A 46 -5.94 -0.66 8.50
CA ALA A 46 -6.16 0.76 8.79
C ALA A 46 -5.17 1.29 9.84
N ILE A 47 -4.94 0.51 10.91
CA ILE A 47 -3.94 0.83 11.93
C ILE A 47 -2.55 0.88 11.31
N ALA A 48 -2.18 -0.13 10.52
CA ALA A 48 -0.85 -0.20 9.91
C ALA A 48 -0.58 1.01 8.99
N LEU A 49 -1.53 1.39 8.15
CA LEU A 49 -1.41 2.54 7.25
C LEU A 49 -1.31 3.86 8.02
N ALA A 50 -2.17 4.06 9.01
CA ALA A 50 -2.15 5.26 9.84
C ALA A 50 -0.82 5.39 10.61
N ARG A 51 -0.33 4.29 11.19
CA ARG A 51 0.95 4.25 11.90
C ARG A 51 2.15 4.45 10.98
N LEU A 52 2.06 3.98 9.73
CA LEU A 52 3.09 4.25 8.72
C LEU A 52 3.19 5.75 8.42
N GLN A 53 2.04 6.46 8.36
CA GLN A 53 2.02 7.91 8.17
C GLN A 53 2.55 8.68 9.39
N LEU A 54 2.31 8.16 10.59
CA LEU A 54 2.85 8.70 11.85
C LEU A 54 4.32 8.32 12.09
N GLU A 55 5.00 7.71 11.11
CA GLU A 55 6.39 7.27 11.22
C GLU A 55 6.66 6.19 12.29
N GLU A 56 5.61 5.51 12.77
CA GLU A 56 5.68 4.46 13.77
C GLU A 56 5.95 3.09 13.12
N TYR A 57 7.08 2.95 12.41
CA TYR A 57 7.35 1.85 11.47
C TYR A 57 7.23 0.45 12.08
N GLN A 58 7.74 0.23 13.29
CA GLN A 58 7.65 -1.08 13.95
C GLN A 58 6.21 -1.44 14.31
N LEU A 59 5.43 -0.46 14.76
CA LEU A 59 4.03 -0.64 15.09
C LEU A 59 3.17 -0.84 13.84
N ALA A 60 3.51 -0.15 12.74
CA ALA A 60 2.91 -0.37 11.43
C ALA A 60 3.18 -1.80 10.92
N PHE A 61 4.43 -2.25 11.01
CA PHE A 61 4.83 -3.60 10.63
C PHE A 61 4.10 -4.68 11.44
N ASN A 62 4.04 -4.53 12.77
CA ASN A 62 3.35 -5.50 13.63
C ASN A 62 1.87 -5.61 13.25
N ALA A 63 1.20 -4.48 12.99
CA ALA A 63 -0.19 -4.46 12.53
C ALA A 63 -0.35 -5.09 11.13
N ALA A 64 0.61 -4.87 10.22
CA ALA A 64 0.64 -5.49 8.91
C ALA A 64 0.78 -7.03 8.99
N GLU A 65 1.62 -7.56 9.89
CA GLU A 65 1.73 -9.02 10.09
C GLU A 65 0.41 -9.63 10.59
N TYR A 66 -0.31 -8.95 11.50
CA TYR A 66 -1.64 -9.40 11.93
C TYR A 66 -2.61 -9.40 10.75
N ALA A 67 -2.68 -8.33 9.96
CA ALA A 67 -3.50 -8.30 8.75
C ALA A 67 -3.13 -9.42 7.75
N ALA A 68 -1.84 -9.61 7.50
CA ALA A 68 -1.31 -10.62 6.60
C ALA A 68 -1.67 -12.05 7.03
N SER A 69 -1.74 -12.30 8.34
CA SER A 69 -2.11 -13.62 8.89
C SER A 69 -3.54 -14.03 8.51
N PHE A 70 -4.46 -13.06 8.37
CA PHE A 70 -5.85 -13.34 8.00
C PHE A 70 -6.06 -13.55 6.49
N ILE A 71 -5.14 -13.07 5.65
CA ILE A 71 -5.26 -13.21 4.18
C ILE A 71 -4.41 -14.34 3.60
N ARG A 72 -3.41 -14.84 4.34
CA ARG A 72 -2.45 -15.86 3.84
C ARG A 72 -3.11 -17.17 3.44
N ASP A 73 -4.08 -17.61 4.24
CA ASP A 73 -4.75 -18.89 4.08
C ASP A 73 -6.23 -18.74 3.64
N ALA A 74 -6.70 -17.50 3.49
CA ALA A 74 -8.06 -17.23 3.05
C ALA A 74 -8.17 -17.47 1.55
N ARG A 75 -9.12 -18.32 1.14
CA ARG A 75 -9.53 -18.36 -0.27
C ARG A 75 -10.23 -17.04 -0.61
N PRO A 76 -9.98 -16.44 -1.80
CA PRO A 76 -10.76 -15.30 -2.28
C PRO A 76 -12.23 -15.70 -2.47
N THR A 77 -13.03 -15.63 -1.41
CA THR A 77 -14.47 -15.96 -1.44
C THR A 77 -15.34 -14.71 -1.39
N ASN A 78 -14.75 -13.56 -1.10
CA ASN A 78 -15.45 -12.31 -0.88
C ASN A 78 -14.78 -11.17 -1.65
N TYR A 79 -15.52 -10.54 -2.57
CA TYR A 79 -15.04 -9.39 -3.32
C TYR A 79 -14.64 -8.23 -2.40
N ALA A 80 -15.29 -8.07 -1.25
CA ALA A 80 -14.99 -7.01 -0.29
C ALA A 80 -13.64 -7.20 0.43
N ALA A 81 -12.88 -8.27 0.15
CA ALA A 81 -11.54 -8.45 0.67
C ALA A 81 -10.46 -7.73 -0.15
N LEU A 82 -10.79 -7.15 -1.32
CA LEU A 82 -9.83 -6.48 -2.20
C LEU A 82 -8.89 -5.56 -1.43
N GLU A 83 -9.44 -4.66 -0.62
CA GLU A 83 -8.65 -3.63 0.05
C GLU A 83 -7.67 -4.23 1.06
N CYS A 84 -8.01 -5.37 1.68
CA CYS A 84 -7.08 -6.08 2.57
C CYS A 84 -5.88 -6.64 1.80
N TYR A 85 -6.10 -7.25 0.64
CA TYR A 85 -5.00 -7.79 -0.18
C TYR A 85 -4.12 -6.66 -0.73
N ALA A 86 -4.75 -5.62 -1.29
CA ALA A 86 -4.06 -4.48 -1.88
C ALA A 86 -3.18 -3.77 -0.85
N TRP A 87 -3.76 -3.35 0.28
CA TRP A 87 -3.02 -2.54 1.24
C TRP A 87 -1.98 -3.32 2.03
N VAL A 88 -2.16 -4.62 2.29
CA VAL A 88 -1.07 -5.40 2.91
C VAL A 88 0.15 -5.46 1.98
N ALA A 89 -0.08 -5.65 0.68
CA ALA A 89 0.99 -5.61 -0.31
C ALA A 89 1.64 -4.22 -0.40
N GLU A 90 0.83 -3.17 -0.43
CA GLU A 90 1.29 -1.77 -0.45
C GLU A 90 2.11 -1.40 0.80
N LEU A 91 1.67 -1.82 1.99
CA LEU A 91 2.37 -1.61 3.26
C LEU A 91 3.77 -2.23 3.24
N TYR A 92 3.89 -3.49 2.80
CA TYR A 92 5.20 -4.14 2.72
C TYR A 92 6.10 -3.51 1.66
N LEU A 93 5.55 -3.07 0.52
CA LEU A 93 6.30 -2.33 -0.49
C LEU A 93 6.81 -1.00 0.04
N ALA A 94 5.97 -0.25 0.77
CA ALA A 94 6.36 1.02 1.37
C ALA A 94 7.43 0.83 2.45
N LEU A 95 7.29 -0.17 3.32
CA LEU A 95 8.32 -0.49 4.32
C LEU A 95 9.64 -0.92 3.66
N TRP A 96 9.58 -1.71 2.58
CA TRP A 96 10.77 -2.12 1.84
C TRP A 96 11.46 -0.94 1.14
N GLN A 97 10.70 -0.08 0.46
CA GLN A 97 11.24 1.12 -0.18
C GLN A 97 12.00 1.98 0.82
N ARG A 98 11.42 2.20 2.00
CA ARG A 98 12.05 2.98 3.08
C ARG A 98 13.32 2.32 3.60
N SER A 99 13.33 0.99 3.75
CA SER A 99 14.53 0.27 4.20
C SER A 99 15.69 0.39 3.20
N LEU A 100 15.40 0.55 1.90
CA LEU A 100 16.40 0.85 0.87
C LEU A 100 16.93 2.28 1.01
N SER A 101 16.06 3.28 1.17
CA SER A 101 16.46 4.69 1.32
C SER A 101 17.33 4.93 2.57
N SER A 102 17.03 4.28 3.69
CA SER A 102 17.88 4.33 4.89
C SER A 102 19.24 3.64 4.69
N SER A 103 19.30 2.62 3.83
CA SER A 103 20.55 1.91 3.52
C SER A 103 21.47 2.73 2.59
N ASP A 104 20.90 3.51 1.67
CA ASP A 104 21.67 4.43 0.82
C ASP A 104 22.12 5.69 1.60
N ALA A 105 21.31 6.18 2.55
CA ALA A 105 21.76 7.22 3.49
C ALA A 105 22.89 6.73 4.41
N ALA A 106 22.86 5.46 4.84
CA ALA A 106 23.96 4.84 5.60
C ALA A 106 25.25 4.60 4.77
N ARG A 107 25.19 4.74 3.43
CA ARG A 107 26.37 4.78 2.55
C ARG A 107 26.95 6.19 2.38
N GLN A 108 26.22 7.24 2.80
CA GLN A 108 26.66 8.64 2.80
C GLN A 108 26.82 9.15 4.24
N ASP A 109 27.93 8.76 4.90
CA ASP A 109 28.65 9.42 6.02
C ASP A 109 27.95 10.41 6.99
N VAL A 110 26.65 10.29 7.28
CA VAL A 110 25.99 11.14 8.29
C VAL A 110 24.89 10.38 9.04
N LEU A 111 25.08 10.32 10.37
CA LEU A 111 24.20 9.89 11.48
C LEU A 111 24.30 8.42 11.97
N PRO A 112 24.35 8.23 13.30
CA PRO A 112 24.56 6.92 13.91
C PRO A 112 23.36 6.01 13.67
N PRO A 113 23.57 4.67 13.68
CA PRO A 113 22.47 3.72 13.61
C PRO A 113 21.51 4.00 14.74
N LEU A 114 20.21 3.86 14.46
CA LEU A 114 19.14 3.79 15.46
C LEU A 114 19.54 2.83 16.60
N ARG A 115 20.16 3.39 17.64
CA ARG A 115 20.27 2.86 19.00
C ARG A 115 19.12 3.56 19.73
N ASP A 116 18.14 2.92 20.32
CA ASP A 116 18.20 1.70 21.11
C ASP A 116 16.77 1.15 21.28
N GLU A 117 16.67 -0.15 21.60
CA GLU A 117 15.54 -0.79 22.30
C GLU A 117 14.18 -0.91 21.59
N SER A 118 14.03 -1.94 20.76
CA SER A 118 12.96 -2.99 20.89
C SER A 118 12.54 -3.62 19.55
N LYS A 119 13.04 -4.85 19.33
CA LYS A 119 12.61 -5.86 18.33
C LYS A 119 12.84 -5.52 16.85
N GLN A 120 13.94 -6.07 16.31
CA GLN A 120 14.18 -6.42 14.90
C GLN A 120 13.17 -5.84 13.90
N LEU A 121 13.44 -4.63 13.39
CA LEU A 121 12.93 -4.31 12.07
C LEU A 121 13.49 -5.36 11.10
N LEU A 122 12.61 -5.97 10.31
CA LEU A 122 13.01 -6.95 9.30
C LEU A 122 14.08 -6.37 8.38
N THR A 123 15.02 -7.22 7.94
CA THR A 123 15.97 -6.86 6.89
C THR A 123 15.25 -6.50 5.60
N SER A 124 15.87 -5.68 4.74
CA SER A 124 15.32 -5.34 3.41
C SER A 124 14.94 -6.59 2.60
N LYS A 125 15.69 -7.69 2.71
CA LYS A 125 15.39 -8.96 2.06
C LYS A 125 14.12 -9.64 2.58
N GLN A 126 13.88 -9.56 3.89
CA GLN A 126 12.66 -10.10 4.49
C GLN A 126 11.44 -9.25 4.09
N LEU A 127 11.57 -7.92 4.07
CA LEU A 127 10.52 -7.01 3.59
C LEU A 127 10.21 -7.24 2.10
N GLN A 128 11.23 -7.40 1.27
CA GLN A 128 11.08 -7.79 -0.14
C GLN A 128 10.30 -9.11 -0.28
N THR A 129 10.62 -10.12 0.55
CA THR A 129 9.94 -11.42 0.53
C THR A 129 8.46 -11.30 0.94
N ARG A 130 8.17 -10.50 1.96
CA ARG A 130 6.80 -10.21 2.41
C ARG A 130 6.01 -9.45 1.35
N ALA A 131 6.59 -8.40 0.76
CA ALA A 131 6.02 -7.65 -0.35
C ALA A 131 5.71 -8.57 -1.53
N HIS A 132 6.67 -9.44 -1.91
CA HIS A 132 6.48 -10.41 -2.98
C HIS A 132 5.30 -11.34 -2.72
N THR A 133 5.27 -11.92 -1.52
CA THR A 133 4.20 -12.85 -1.12
C THR A 133 2.84 -12.17 -1.12
N ALA A 134 2.76 -10.94 -0.59
CA ALA A 134 1.52 -10.20 -0.48
C ALA A 134 0.96 -9.77 -1.84
N TYR A 135 1.77 -9.21 -2.74
CA TYR A 135 1.26 -8.84 -4.07
C TYR A 135 0.89 -10.10 -4.88
N LYS A 136 1.59 -11.23 -4.69
CA LYS A 136 1.18 -12.50 -5.31
C LYS A 136 -0.12 -13.08 -4.76
N ALA A 137 -0.46 -12.79 -3.52
CA ALA A 137 -1.78 -13.11 -2.98
C ALA A 137 -2.87 -12.23 -3.63
N LEU A 138 -2.59 -10.94 -3.81
CA LEU A 138 -3.48 -10.01 -4.54
C LEU A 138 -3.64 -10.42 -6.02
N ASP A 139 -2.56 -10.83 -6.67
CA ASP A 139 -2.58 -11.36 -8.05
C ASP A 139 -3.54 -12.54 -8.16
N LYS A 140 -3.43 -13.53 -7.25
CA LYS A 140 -4.39 -14.66 -7.18
C LYS A 140 -5.83 -14.21 -6.93
N TYR A 141 -6.04 -13.21 -6.07
CA TYR A 141 -7.36 -12.61 -5.86
C TYR A 141 -7.90 -11.99 -7.16
N ALA A 142 -7.07 -11.24 -7.89
CA ALA A 142 -7.44 -10.53 -9.11
C ALA A 142 -7.83 -11.47 -10.27
N HIS A 143 -7.32 -12.71 -10.25
CA HIS A 143 -7.76 -13.75 -11.20
C HIS A 143 -9.21 -14.22 -10.95
N VAL A 144 -9.71 -14.10 -9.73
CA VAL A 144 -11.10 -14.48 -9.37
C VAL A 144 -12.03 -13.28 -9.47
N PHE A 145 -11.55 -12.10 -9.05
CA PHE A 145 -12.32 -10.86 -9.03
C PHE A 145 -11.61 -9.79 -9.85
N PRO A 146 -12.06 -9.50 -11.09
CA PRO A 146 -11.40 -8.56 -11.99
C PRO A 146 -11.18 -7.16 -11.40
N ILE A 147 -12.02 -6.73 -10.47
CA ILE A 147 -11.87 -5.46 -9.73
C ILE A 147 -10.52 -5.33 -9.00
N GLY A 148 -9.82 -6.44 -8.74
CA GLY A 148 -8.49 -6.43 -8.15
C GLY A 148 -7.33 -6.33 -9.15
N GLN A 149 -7.59 -6.43 -10.45
CA GLN A 149 -6.55 -6.40 -11.49
C GLN A 149 -5.78 -5.08 -11.49
N PRO A 150 -6.41 -3.89 -11.45
CA PRO A 150 -5.67 -2.63 -11.43
C PRO A 150 -4.71 -2.55 -10.24
N SER A 151 -5.17 -2.88 -9.03
CA SER A 151 -4.32 -2.86 -7.84
C SER A 151 -3.19 -3.89 -7.92
N ALA A 152 -3.44 -5.09 -8.46
CA ALA A 152 -2.41 -6.11 -8.65
C ALA A 152 -1.29 -5.64 -9.60
N ILE A 153 -1.68 -5.09 -10.75
CA ILE A 153 -0.77 -4.61 -11.78
C ILE A 153 0.03 -3.40 -11.26
N LEU A 154 -0.64 -2.44 -10.60
CA LEU A 154 0.00 -1.27 -9.97
C LEU A 154 1.13 -1.69 -9.01
N LEU A 155 0.82 -2.60 -8.08
CA LEU A 155 1.77 -3.04 -7.06
C LEU A 155 2.85 -3.96 -7.64
N GLN A 156 2.56 -4.71 -8.69
CA GLN A 156 3.58 -5.43 -9.48
C GLN A 156 4.59 -4.45 -10.09
N GLY A 157 4.12 -3.33 -10.66
CA GLY A 157 4.99 -2.29 -11.19
C GLY A 157 5.90 -1.69 -10.12
N THR A 158 5.33 -1.35 -8.95
CA THR A 158 6.11 -0.86 -7.80
C THR A 158 7.15 -1.89 -7.33
N TYR A 159 6.78 -3.17 -7.24
CA TYR A 159 7.72 -4.24 -6.90
C TYR A 159 8.85 -4.40 -7.94
N ALA A 160 8.53 -4.27 -9.24
CA ALA A 160 9.51 -4.32 -10.31
C ALA A 160 10.50 -3.15 -10.22
N TRP A 161 10.00 -1.93 -9.96
CA TRP A 161 10.81 -0.74 -9.78
C TRP A 161 11.80 -0.89 -8.62
N LEU A 162 11.33 -1.32 -7.44
CA LEU A 162 12.18 -1.54 -6.26
C LEU A 162 13.23 -2.64 -6.46
N ASN A 163 13.01 -3.54 -7.43
CA ASN A 163 13.98 -4.54 -7.87
C ASN A 163 14.91 -4.08 -9.00
N GLY A 164 14.87 -2.81 -9.40
CA GLY A 164 15.69 -2.26 -10.48
C GLY A 164 15.21 -2.62 -11.89
N ARG A 165 14.02 -3.21 -12.05
CA ARG A 165 13.43 -3.57 -13.35
C ARG A 165 12.53 -2.46 -13.85
N GLN A 166 13.14 -1.37 -14.32
CA GLN A 166 12.43 -0.14 -14.68
C GLN A 166 11.47 -0.32 -15.86
N ALA A 167 11.89 -1.02 -16.93
CA ALA A 167 11.03 -1.26 -18.09
C ALA A 167 9.75 -2.02 -17.71
N ASP A 168 9.89 -3.08 -16.89
CA ASP A 168 8.75 -3.85 -16.37
C ASP A 168 7.82 -2.98 -15.50
N ALA A 169 8.39 -2.05 -14.73
CA ALA A 169 7.61 -1.14 -13.89
C ALA A 169 6.75 -0.19 -14.72
N PHE A 170 7.35 0.44 -15.73
CA PHE A 170 6.64 1.36 -16.63
C PHE A 170 5.54 0.65 -17.41
N ALA A 171 5.84 -0.51 -18.00
CA ALA A 171 4.85 -1.31 -18.71
C ALA A 171 3.66 -1.69 -17.82
N ALA A 172 3.92 -2.10 -16.57
CA ALA A 172 2.86 -2.41 -15.61
C ALA A 172 2.01 -1.17 -15.27
N TRP A 173 2.60 0.00 -15.04
CA TRP A 173 1.81 1.20 -14.74
C TRP A 173 0.97 1.68 -15.92
N GLU A 174 1.47 1.56 -17.15
CA GLU A 174 0.68 1.84 -18.36
C GLU A 174 -0.47 0.85 -18.52
N GLU A 175 -0.22 -0.44 -18.31
CA GLU A 175 -1.26 -1.49 -18.31
C GLU A 175 -2.30 -1.22 -17.23
N CYS A 176 -1.88 -0.81 -16.03
CA CYS A 176 -2.78 -0.44 -14.95
C CYS A 176 -3.72 0.68 -15.37
N ILE A 177 -3.25 1.71 -16.08
CA ILE A 177 -4.11 2.79 -16.59
C ILE A 177 -5.16 2.23 -17.54
N ALA A 178 -4.76 1.37 -18.49
CA ALA A 178 -5.68 0.78 -19.46
C ALA A 178 -6.77 -0.08 -18.79
N VAL A 179 -6.37 -0.95 -17.86
CA VAL A 179 -7.30 -1.83 -17.13
C VAL A 179 -8.18 -1.04 -16.18
N ALA A 180 -7.61 -0.08 -15.44
CA ALA A 180 -8.36 0.78 -14.52
C ALA A 180 -9.39 1.66 -15.25
N THR A 181 -9.07 2.11 -16.46
CA THR A 181 -10.03 2.83 -17.32
C THR A 181 -11.21 1.93 -17.70
N THR A 182 -10.92 0.70 -18.13
CA THR A 182 -11.94 -0.27 -18.55
C THR A 182 -12.87 -0.68 -17.41
N LEU A 183 -12.32 -0.81 -16.19
CA LEU A 183 -13.05 -1.23 -15.00
C LEU A 183 -13.60 -0.06 -14.17
N GLU A 184 -13.44 1.19 -14.65
CA GLU A 184 -13.88 2.40 -13.94
C GLU A 184 -13.32 2.48 -12.51
N MET A 185 -12.02 2.21 -12.36
CA MET A 185 -11.27 2.25 -11.10
C MET A 185 -10.39 3.51 -11.04
N PRO A 186 -10.97 4.70 -10.82
CA PRO A 186 -10.24 5.96 -10.96
C PRO A 186 -9.12 6.12 -9.95
N TYR A 187 -9.23 5.55 -8.74
CA TYR A 187 -8.18 5.66 -7.73
C TYR A 187 -6.88 5.00 -8.20
N GLU A 188 -6.92 3.74 -8.62
CA GLU A 188 -5.76 3.01 -9.14
C GLU A 188 -5.20 3.65 -10.41
N MET A 189 -6.06 4.19 -11.28
CA MET A 189 -5.63 4.98 -12.44
C MET A 189 -4.81 6.21 -12.02
N GLY A 190 -5.28 6.98 -11.03
CA GLY A 190 -4.57 8.11 -10.47
C GLY A 190 -3.22 7.72 -9.86
N CYS A 191 -3.18 6.61 -9.11
CA CYS A 191 -1.94 6.08 -8.55
C CYS A 191 -0.93 5.71 -9.65
N ALA A 192 -1.35 5.04 -10.72
CA ALA A 192 -0.47 4.68 -11.83
C ALA A 192 0.09 5.90 -12.57
N HIS A 193 -0.76 6.90 -12.87
CA HIS A 193 -0.31 8.18 -13.40
C HIS A 193 0.72 8.85 -12.49
N ARG A 194 0.48 8.85 -11.17
CA ARG A 194 1.43 9.41 -10.20
C ARG A 194 2.78 8.68 -10.24
N GLN A 195 2.79 7.35 -10.30
CA GLN A 195 4.04 6.58 -10.39
C GLN A 195 4.84 6.95 -11.65
N LEU A 196 4.18 7.06 -12.81
CA LEU A 196 4.81 7.50 -14.04
C LEU A 196 5.37 8.93 -13.92
N ALA A 197 4.62 9.87 -13.36
CA ALA A 197 5.09 11.24 -13.14
C ALA A 197 6.26 11.35 -12.14
N LEU A 198 6.32 10.42 -11.17
CA LEU A 198 7.41 10.31 -10.21
C LEU A 198 8.66 9.74 -10.88
N TYR A 199 8.57 8.68 -11.67
CA TYR A 199 9.78 7.96 -12.11
C TYR A 199 10.24 8.27 -13.54
N LEU A 200 9.42 8.94 -14.36
CA LEU A 200 9.88 9.46 -15.64
C LEU A 200 10.96 10.55 -15.44
N PRO A 201 11.96 10.62 -16.33
CA PRO A 201 12.98 11.68 -16.31
C PRO A 201 12.35 13.07 -16.33
N ALA A 202 13.02 14.05 -15.70
CA ALA A 202 12.53 15.42 -15.65
C ALA A 202 12.39 16.07 -17.06
N THR A 203 13.18 15.60 -18.02
CA THR A 203 13.17 16.03 -19.42
C THR A 203 12.09 15.35 -20.26
N ASP A 204 11.41 14.33 -19.74
CA ASP A 204 10.38 13.61 -20.47
C ASP A 204 9.10 14.46 -20.57
N PRO A 205 8.61 14.79 -21.78
CA PRO A 205 7.41 15.61 -21.94
C PRO A 205 6.14 14.93 -21.41
N HIS A 206 6.08 13.59 -21.37
CA HIS A 206 4.94 12.84 -20.84
C HIS A 206 4.84 12.95 -19.33
N ARG A 207 5.92 13.29 -18.63
CA ARG A 207 5.92 13.47 -17.17
C ARG A 207 4.89 14.50 -16.71
N ALA A 208 4.78 15.63 -17.41
CA ALA A 208 3.82 16.69 -17.10
C ALA A 208 2.37 16.21 -17.29
N TYR A 209 2.11 15.50 -18.39
CA TYR A 209 0.81 14.90 -18.66
C TYR A 209 0.38 13.93 -17.54
N HIS A 210 1.26 13.04 -17.11
CA HIS A 210 0.94 12.10 -16.04
C HIS A 210 0.72 12.80 -14.69
N HIS A 211 1.45 13.88 -14.41
CA HIS A 211 1.24 14.68 -13.20
C HIS A 211 -0.15 15.31 -13.17
N GLU A 212 -0.51 16.03 -14.23
CA GLU A 212 -1.82 16.70 -14.35
C GLU A 212 -2.97 15.69 -14.23
N ARG A 213 -2.84 14.52 -14.86
CA ARG A 213 -3.86 13.46 -14.80
C ARG A 213 -4.04 12.92 -13.39
N ALA A 214 -2.94 12.66 -12.67
CA ALA A 214 -3.02 12.20 -11.29
C ALA A 214 -3.73 13.22 -10.39
N GLU A 215 -3.36 14.50 -10.49
CA GLU A 215 -3.97 15.58 -9.71
C GLU A 215 -5.47 15.73 -9.97
N ALA A 216 -5.87 15.73 -11.25
CA ALA A 216 -7.29 15.87 -11.62
C ALA A 216 -8.16 14.72 -11.06
N ILE A 217 -7.63 13.48 -11.10
CA ILE A 217 -8.30 12.30 -10.57
C ILE A 217 -8.43 12.41 -9.05
N PHE A 218 -7.34 12.70 -8.33
CA PHE A 218 -7.37 12.77 -6.87
C PHE A 218 -8.22 13.92 -6.34
N ALA A 219 -8.23 15.07 -7.04
CA ALA A 219 -9.12 16.18 -6.74
C ALA A 219 -10.59 15.77 -6.86
N THR A 220 -10.95 15.04 -7.91
CA THR A 220 -12.32 14.52 -8.10
C THR A 220 -12.73 13.54 -6.99
N LEU A 221 -11.78 12.73 -6.51
CA LEU A 221 -12.02 11.75 -5.45
C LEU A 221 -11.92 12.33 -4.02
N ASN A 222 -11.60 13.62 -3.87
CA ASN A 222 -11.28 14.25 -2.58
C ASN A 222 -10.23 13.49 -1.76
N VAL A 223 -9.24 12.90 -2.43
CA VAL A 223 -8.12 12.21 -1.77
C VAL A 223 -7.11 13.27 -1.33
N VAL A 224 -6.97 13.45 -0.01
CA VAL A 224 -6.06 14.45 0.59
C VAL A 224 -4.68 13.83 0.84
N HIS A 225 -4.65 12.57 1.23
CA HIS A 225 -3.41 11.81 1.43
C HIS A 225 -3.53 10.46 0.74
N ASP A 226 -2.64 10.22 -0.21
CA ASP A 226 -2.31 8.87 -0.68
C ASP A 226 -0.95 8.49 -0.11
N LEU A 227 -0.68 7.19 0.11
CA LEU A 227 0.56 6.77 0.78
C LEU A 227 1.79 7.41 0.08
N PRO A 228 2.79 7.84 0.87
CA PRO A 228 3.96 8.52 0.36
C PRO A 228 4.81 7.53 -0.41
N HIS A 229 4.83 7.67 -1.73
CA HIS A 229 5.91 7.19 -2.57
C HIS A 229 6.81 8.39 -2.81
N THR A 230 7.58 8.74 -1.78
CA THR A 230 8.44 9.93 -1.78
C THR A 230 9.36 9.94 -3.00
N LYS A 231 9.19 10.95 -3.85
CA LYS A 231 10.35 11.62 -4.42
C LYS A 231 11.06 12.33 -3.26
N ASN A 232 12.38 12.14 -3.18
CA ASN A 232 13.28 13.05 -2.47
C ASN A 232 13.10 14.47 -3.01
#